data_AF-B0W2P9-F1
#
_entry.id   AF-B0W2P9-F1
#
_cell.length_a   1.000
_cell.length_b   1.000
_cell.length_c   1.000
_cell.angle_alpha   90.00
_cell.angle_beta   90.00
_cell.angle_gamma   90.00
#
_symmetry.space_group_name_H-M   'P 1'
#
loop_
_entity.id
_entity.type
_entity.pdbx_description
1 polymer ?
#
loop_
_entity_poly.entity_id
_entity_poly.type
_entity_poly.pdbx_seq_one_letter_code
_entity_poly.pdbx_strand_id
1 'polypeptide(L)'
;MSRRLAKLRAKAKENWPDDDQQMHQQWTVKVEKAIPGSVKCTKAACPHKKKGCTWMFGPAEMELHLQECKFRPYRCIGSKLKILSCGWQGIHHQIEDHLREDHELGEVFSHYQESWMPFSESKSLGGIKLVNAFSKHFLFYYVSNVSAKMAYFMIIYFGRREDAYQYYYEFDIRSKDEKDLRRIKFVEHCVADCDNLAANMAQEKCVAVSFKMLKHYLHDGKIPFRFIVKKVGKRTSSSRE
;
A
#
# COMPACT_ATOMS: atom_id res chain seq x y z
N MET A 1 35.75 29.50 13.52
CA MET A 1 35.37 29.06 14.88
C MET A 1 33.87 28.76 14.87
N SER A 2 33.32 27.61 14.47
CA SER A 2 33.69 26.19 14.66
C SER A 2 34.13 25.89 16.09
N ARG A 3 33.18 25.39 16.91
CA ARG A 3 33.36 24.53 18.13
C ARG A 3 32.13 24.43 19.05
N ARG A 4 30.99 25.07 18.75
CA ARG A 4 29.78 24.97 19.61
C ARG A 4 28.64 24.04 19.13
N LEU A 5 28.69 23.53 17.90
CA LEU A 5 27.73 22.52 17.39
C LEU A 5 28.22 21.06 17.53
N ALA A 6 29.42 20.83 18.04
CA ALA A 6 30.00 19.50 18.24
C ALA A 6 29.78 18.90 19.65
N LYS A 7 29.17 19.64 20.59
CA LYS A 7 29.09 19.24 22.02
C LYS A 7 27.70 18.85 22.53
N LEU A 8 26.69 18.73 21.67
CA LEU A 8 25.36 18.21 22.04
C LEU A 8 25.01 16.85 21.40
N ARG A 9 25.97 16.25 20.66
CA ARG A 9 25.89 14.87 20.15
C ARG A 9 26.63 13.84 21.02
N ALA A 10 27.10 14.25 22.20
CA ALA A 10 27.96 13.44 23.06
C ALA A 10 27.32 13.06 24.41
N LYS A 11 25.98 12.99 24.51
CA LYS A 11 25.31 12.60 25.76
C LYS A 11 24.06 11.71 25.61
N ALA A 12 23.99 10.96 24.51
CA ALA A 12 22.91 9.98 24.26
C ALA A 12 23.44 8.72 23.57
N LYS A 13 24.56 8.19 24.09
CA LYS A 13 25.12 6.88 23.75
C LYS A 13 25.63 6.21 25.03
N GLU A 14 24.75 6.05 26.00
CA GLU A 14 24.97 5.18 27.17
C GLU A 14 23.64 4.47 27.44
N ASN A 15 23.68 3.13 27.53
CA ASN A 15 22.61 2.17 27.83
C ASN A 15 21.79 1.57 26.66
N TRP A 16 22.47 0.83 25.77
CA TRP A 16 21.90 -0.35 25.11
C TRP A 16 22.79 -1.57 25.44
N PRO A 17 22.25 -2.75 25.79
CA PRO A 17 23.06 -3.92 26.09
C PRO A 17 23.84 -4.41 24.87
N ASP A 18 25.14 -4.63 25.09
CA ASP A 18 26.13 -5.27 24.22
C ASP A 18 25.73 -6.72 23.94
N ASP A 19 25.43 -7.05 22.69
CA ASP A 19 25.38 -8.44 22.22
C ASP A 19 25.66 -8.53 20.71
N ASP A 20 26.74 -7.88 20.26
CA ASP A 20 27.14 -7.83 18.84
C ASP A 20 28.67 -7.94 18.66
N GLN A 21 29.34 -8.69 19.53
CA GLN A 21 30.79 -8.92 19.50
C GLN A 21 31.21 -10.40 19.58
N GLN A 22 30.48 -11.29 18.92
CA GLN A 22 30.94 -12.66 18.64
C GLN A 22 30.60 -13.13 17.21
N MET A 23 30.88 -12.34 16.18
CA MET A 23 30.79 -12.88 14.79
C MET A 23 31.78 -12.31 13.76
N HIS A 24 32.84 -11.62 14.19
CA HIS A 24 33.87 -11.12 13.28
C HIS A 24 35.28 -11.48 13.75
N GLN A 25 35.63 -12.78 13.67
CA GLN A 25 37.04 -13.23 13.64
C GLN A 25 37.14 -14.71 13.23
N GLN A 26 36.83 -15.03 11.96
CA GLN A 26 37.42 -16.17 11.24
C GLN A 26 36.94 -16.19 9.77
N TRP A 27 37.46 -15.31 8.92
CA TRP A 27 37.23 -15.40 7.47
C TRP A 27 38.47 -14.95 6.69
N THR A 28 39.54 -15.74 6.73
CA THR A 28 40.62 -15.72 5.73
C THR A 28 41.41 -17.03 5.72
N VAL A 29 40.88 -18.12 5.14
CA VAL A 29 41.71 -19.24 4.67
C VAL A 29 41.15 -19.86 3.39
N LYS A 30 41.95 -19.70 2.32
CA LYS A 30 42.09 -20.53 1.10
C LYS A 30 40.96 -20.55 0.05
N VAL A 31 41.23 -19.78 -1.00
CA VAL A 31 40.82 -20.05 -2.39
C VAL A 31 41.61 -21.25 -2.92
N GLU A 32 40.88 -22.21 -3.51
CA GLU A 32 41.22 -23.09 -4.66
C GLU A 32 40.71 -24.54 -4.49
N LYS A 33 39.59 -24.87 -5.14
CA LYS A 33 39.50 -25.80 -6.28
C LYS A 33 38.03 -26.12 -6.63
N ALA A 34 37.80 -26.30 -7.92
CA ALA A 34 36.52 -26.27 -8.62
C ALA A 34 35.62 -27.50 -8.43
N ILE A 35 34.29 -27.29 -8.51
CA ILE A 35 33.36 -28.21 -9.16
C ILE A 35 32.42 -27.37 -10.06
N PRO A 36 32.40 -27.58 -11.39
CA PRO A 36 31.50 -26.88 -12.30
C PRO A 36 30.13 -27.58 -12.30
N GLY A 37 29.27 -27.17 -11.37
CA GLY A 37 27.84 -27.52 -11.40
C GLY A 37 27.04 -26.33 -11.93
N SER A 38 26.92 -26.22 -13.26
CA SER A 38 25.96 -25.29 -13.88
C SER A 38 24.57 -25.60 -13.34
N VAL A 39 24.07 -24.78 -12.40
CA VAL A 39 22.65 -24.78 -12.07
C VAL A 39 21.97 -24.24 -13.32
N LYS A 40 21.48 -25.15 -14.17
CA LYS A 40 20.61 -24.79 -15.29
C LYS A 40 19.40 -24.09 -14.68
N CYS A 41 19.36 -22.76 -14.77
CA CYS A 41 18.18 -21.97 -14.42
C CYS A 41 17.13 -22.23 -15.52
N THR A 42 16.46 -23.38 -15.43
CA THR A 42 15.40 -23.74 -16.36
C THR A 42 14.19 -22.89 -16.03
N LYS A 43 13.95 -21.85 -16.84
CA LYS A 43 12.71 -21.10 -16.76
C LYS A 43 11.53 -22.02 -17.03
N ALA A 44 10.49 -21.94 -16.22
CA ALA A 44 9.25 -22.68 -16.40
C ALA A 44 8.15 -21.73 -16.92
N ALA A 45 7.23 -22.26 -17.72
CA ALA A 45 6.07 -21.50 -18.18
C ALA A 45 5.09 -21.27 -17.02
N CYS A 46 4.43 -20.12 -17.02
CA CYS A 46 3.39 -19.80 -16.04
C CYS A 46 2.27 -20.87 -16.04
N PRO A 47 1.83 -21.37 -14.87
CA PRO A 47 0.68 -22.26 -14.74
C PRO A 47 -0.60 -21.75 -15.42
N HIS A 48 -0.75 -20.42 -15.57
CA HIS A 48 -1.87 -19.80 -16.26
C HIS A 48 -1.69 -19.72 -17.79
N LYS A 49 -0.77 -20.49 -18.39
CA LYS A 49 -0.55 -20.53 -19.86
C LYS A 49 -1.81 -20.84 -20.64
N LYS A 50 -2.62 -21.79 -20.18
CA LYS A 50 -3.91 -22.15 -20.81
C LYS A 50 -4.93 -21.00 -20.80
N LYS A 51 -4.78 -20.02 -19.90
CA LYS A 51 -5.61 -18.81 -19.82
C LYS A 51 -5.04 -17.64 -20.63
N GLY A 52 -3.84 -17.79 -21.20
CA GLY A 52 -3.20 -16.78 -22.06
C GLY A 52 -1.88 -16.21 -21.53
N CYS A 53 -1.35 -16.69 -20.40
CA CYS A 53 -0.04 -16.22 -19.94
C CYS A 53 1.10 -16.83 -20.77
N THR A 54 1.89 -16.00 -21.46
CA THR A 54 2.99 -16.48 -22.31
C THR A 54 4.36 -16.41 -21.64
N TRP A 55 4.42 -15.98 -20.37
CA TRP A 55 5.69 -15.66 -19.71
C TRP A 55 6.31 -16.89 -19.06
N MET A 56 7.64 -16.86 -18.94
CA MET A 56 8.44 -17.91 -18.33
C MET A 56 9.42 -17.31 -17.33
N PHE A 57 9.57 -17.97 -16.19
CA PHE A 57 10.28 -17.43 -15.02
C PHE A 57 11.17 -18.49 -14.37
N GLY A 58 12.22 -18.05 -13.68
CA GLY A 58 12.90 -18.91 -12.72
C GLY A 58 12.00 -19.21 -11.49
N PRO A 59 12.36 -20.18 -10.63
CA PRO A 59 11.53 -20.55 -9.49
C PRO A 59 11.16 -19.39 -8.55
N ALA A 60 12.13 -18.54 -8.20
CA ALA A 60 11.90 -17.39 -7.30
C ALA A 60 10.99 -16.32 -7.92
N GLU A 61 11.13 -16.07 -9.22
CA GLU A 61 10.35 -15.07 -9.96
C GLU A 61 8.92 -15.58 -10.23
N MET A 62 8.73 -16.89 -10.39
CA MET A 62 7.42 -17.49 -10.65
C MET A 62 6.44 -17.22 -9.51
N GLU A 63 6.89 -17.34 -8.26
CA GLU A 63 6.04 -17.10 -7.09
C GLU A 63 5.53 -15.65 -7.06
N LEU A 64 6.42 -14.68 -7.29
CA LEU A 64 6.06 -13.27 -7.39
C LEU A 64 5.11 -13.02 -8.57
N HIS A 65 5.38 -13.63 -9.72
CA HIS A 65 4.52 -13.51 -10.88
C HIS A 65 3.12 -14.05 -10.63
N LEU A 66 2.96 -15.20 -9.98
CA LEU A 66 1.66 -15.82 -9.75
C LEU A 66 0.72 -14.92 -8.94
N GLN A 67 1.28 -14.13 -8.02
CA GLN A 67 0.53 -13.13 -7.24
C GLN A 67 0.03 -11.97 -8.10
N GLU A 68 0.75 -11.62 -9.17
CA GLU A 68 0.47 -10.46 -10.01
C GLU A 68 -0.06 -10.79 -11.41
N CYS A 69 -0.08 -12.07 -11.78
CA CYS A 69 -0.45 -12.51 -13.11
C CYS A 69 -1.85 -12.02 -13.44
N LYS A 70 -2.02 -11.33 -14.57
CA LYS A 70 -3.34 -10.84 -15.01
C LYS A 70 -4.37 -11.96 -15.25
N PHE A 71 -3.89 -13.20 -15.40
CA PHE A 71 -4.70 -14.40 -15.61
C PHE A 71 -4.92 -15.23 -14.32
N ARG A 72 -4.44 -14.73 -13.18
CA ARG A 72 -4.69 -15.37 -11.88
C ARG A 72 -6.19 -15.36 -11.55
N PRO A 73 -6.67 -16.29 -10.73
CA PRO A 73 -8.01 -16.20 -10.16
C PRO A 73 -8.11 -14.98 -9.21
N TYR A 74 -9.20 -14.23 -9.34
CA TYR A 74 -9.56 -13.15 -8.44
C TYR A 74 -10.62 -13.62 -7.44
N ARG A 75 -10.58 -13.07 -6.23
CA ARG A 75 -11.64 -13.15 -5.24
C ARG A 75 -12.14 -11.74 -4.96
N CYS A 76 -13.38 -11.60 -4.49
CA CYS A 76 -13.92 -10.30 -4.10
C CYS A 76 -12.98 -9.61 -3.10
N ILE A 77 -12.49 -8.41 -3.45
CA ILE A 77 -11.57 -7.67 -2.58
C ILE A 77 -12.24 -7.21 -1.28
N GLY A 78 -13.56 -6.94 -1.30
CA GLY A 78 -14.31 -6.64 -0.09
C GLY A 78 -14.34 -7.82 0.89
N SER A 79 -14.38 -9.06 0.36
CA SER A 79 -14.25 -10.29 1.16
C SER A 79 -12.82 -10.48 1.69
N LYS A 80 -11.79 -10.26 0.85
CA LYS A 80 -10.37 -10.26 1.27
C LYS A 80 -10.11 -9.26 2.41
N LEU A 81 -10.73 -8.08 2.35
CA LEU A 81 -10.63 -7.01 3.33
C LEU A 81 -11.56 -7.18 4.55
N LYS A 82 -12.40 -8.23 4.57
CA LYS A 82 -13.40 -8.49 5.62
C LYS A 82 -14.40 -7.33 5.80
N ILE A 83 -14.68 -6.60 4.72
CA ILE A 83 -15.70 -5.54 4.67
C ILE A 83 -17.04 -6.10 4.17
N LEU A 84 -17.00 -7.10 3.29
CA LEU A 84 -18.18 -7.70 2.68
C LEU A 84 -18.16 -9.22 2.86
N SER A 85 -19.34 -9.82 3.06
CA SER A 85 -19.49 -11.28 3.00
C SER A 85 -19.78 -11.70 1.57
N CYS A 86 -18.74 -12.06 0.82
CA CYS A 86 -18.86 -12.41 -0.60
C CYS A 86 -18.01 -13.63 -0.97
N GLY A 87 -18.63 -14.58 -1.67
CA GLY A 87 -17.99 -15.81 -2.17
C GLY A 87 -17.53 -15.74 -3.63
N TRP A 88 -17.68 -14.59 -4.29
CA TRP A 88 -17.38 -14.44 -5.72
C TRP A 88 -15.91 -14.74 -6.04
N GLN A 89 -15.71 -15.42 -7.17
CA GLN A 89 -14.42 -15.68 -7.78
C GLN A 89 -14.51 -15.48 -9.28
N GLY A 90 -13.46 -14.93 -9.89
CA GLY A 90 -13.45 -14.64 -11.32
C GLY A 90 -12.06 -14.34 -11.85
N ILE A 91 -11.99 -13.52 -12.89
CA ILE A 91 -10.74 -13.04 -13.52
C ILE A 91 -10.66 -11.52 -13.47
N HIS A 92 -9.47 -10.98 -13.78
CA HIS A 92 -9.13 -9.57 -13.57
C HIS A 92 -10.17 -8.58 -14.11
N HIS A 93 -10.62 -8.71 -15.36
CA HIS A 93 -11.56 -7.76 -15.94
C HIS A 93 -12.97 -7.83 -15.35
N GLN A 94 -13.32 -8.90 -14.63
CA GLN A 94 -14.65 -9.06 -14.03
C GLN A 94 -14.75 -8.43 -12.65
N ILE A 95 -13.62 -8.10 -11.99
CA ILE A 95 -13.65 -7.61 -10.61
C ILE A 95 -14.37 -6.26 -10.49
N GLU A 96 -14.24 -5.41 -11.51
CA GLU A 96 -14.83 -4.07 -11.51
C GLU A 96 -16.35 -4.15 -11.62
N ASP A 97 -16.85 -4.93 -12.58
CA ASP A 97 -18.29 -5.12 -12.78
C ASP A 97 -18.90 -5.86 -11.58
N HIS A 98 -18.23 -6.90 -11.06
CA HIS A 98 -18.62 -7.56 -9.82
C HIS A 98 -18.81 -6.57 -8.66
N LEU A 99 -17.86 -5.66 -8.44
CA LEU A 99 -17.96 -4.69 -7.35
C LEU A 99 -19.09 -3.66 -7.56
N ARG A 100 -19.44 -3.37 -8.81
CA ARG A 100 -20.48 -2.39 -9.17
C ARG A 100 -21.88 -2.98 -9.12
N GLU A 101 -22.03 -4.23 -9.55
CA GLU A 101 -23.32 -4.87 -9.78
C GLU A 101 -23.78 -5.71 -8.58
N ASP A 102 -22.84 -6.38 -7.89
CA ASP A 102 -23.18 -7.32 -6.82
C ASP A 102 -23.12 -6.70 -5.42
N HIS A 103 -22.65 -5.45 -5.29
CA HIS A 103 -22.49 -4.76 -4.01
C HIS A 103 -22.98 -3.30 -4.06
N GLU A 104 -23.75 -2.90 -3.05
CA GLU A 104 -24.18 -1.52 -2.87
C GLU A 104 -23.05 -0.66 -2.28
N LEU A 105 -22.08 -0.31 -3.12
CA LEU A 105 -20.97 0.57 -2.74
C LEU A 105 -21.34 2.04 -2.85
N GLY A 106 -22.57 2.41 -3.22
CA GLY A 106 -23.01 3.78 -3.49
C GLY A 106 -22.26 4.42 -4.66
N GLU A 107 -22.35 5.76 -4.77
CA GLU A 107 -21.74 6.48 -5.90
C GLU A 107 -20.22 6.29 -5.97
N VAL A 108 -19.73 6.13 -7.21
CA VAL A 108 -18.31 6.02 -7.54
C VAL A 108 -17.65 7.36 -7.30
N PHE A 109 -16.55 7.36 -6.55
CA PHE A 109 -15.76 8.57 -6.34
C PHE A 109 -15.00 8.97 -7.61
N SER A 110 -14.85 10.27 -7.80
CA SER A 110 -13.98 10.80 -8.86
C SER A 110 -12.51 10.80 -8.42
N HIS A 111 -11.59 11.00 -9.36
CA HIS A 111 -10.16 11.17 -9.08
C HIS A 111 -9.86 12.29 -8.05
N TYR A 112 -10.73 13.31 -7.96
CA TYR A 112 -10.77 14.33 -6.91
C TYR A 112 -12.06 14.15 -6.14
N GLN A 113 -11.98 13.85 -4.84
CA GLN A 113 -13.17 13.63 -4.03
C GLN A 113 -13.06 14.36 -2.71
N GLU A 114 -14.15 15.03 -2.32
CA GLU A 114 -14.41 15.47 -0.95
C GLU A 114 -15.57 14.67 -0.39
N SER A 115 -15.41 14.11 0.81
CA SER A 115 -16.42 13.25 1.42
C SER A 115 -16.24 13.14 2.93
N TRP A 116 -17.05 12.28 3.54
CA TRP A 116 -17.11 12.06 4.97
C TRP A 116 -16.95 10.59 5.28
N MET A 117 -16.14 10.27 6.28
CA MET A 117 -16.05 8.90 6.80
C MET A 117 -16.68 8.81 8.19
N PRO A 118 -17.50 7.79 8.48
CA PRO A 118 -17.90 7.48 9.84
C PRO A 118 -16.70 7.20 10.74
N PHE A 119 -16.73 7.72 11.98
CA PHE A 119 -15.69 7.47 12.97
C PHE A 119 -16.31 7.13 14.33
N SER A 120 -15.73 6.12 14.99
CA SER A 120 -16.09 5.71 16.34
C SER A 120 -14.83 5.28 17.08
N GLU A 121 -14.71 5.71 18.34
CA GLU A 121 -13.61 5.30 19.21
C GLU A 121 -13.82 3.94 19.87
N SER A 122 -15.07 3.49 19.91
CA SER A 122 -15.50 2.26 20.57
C SER A 122 -15.76 1.12 19.59
N LYS A 123 -16.00 1.42 18.32
CA LYS A 123 -16.27 0.42 17.28
C LYS A 123 -15.32 0.58 16.10
N SER A 124 -14.71 -0.52 15.69
CA SER A 124 -13.98 -0.60 14.43
C SER A 124 -14.97 -0.50 13.27
N LEU A 125 -14.73 0.48 12.40
CA LEU A 125 -15.51 0.76 11.21
C LEU A 125 -14.61 0.61 10.00
N GLY A 126 -15.19 0.26 8.87
CA GLY A 126 -14.46 0.19 7.63
C GLY A 126 -15.41 0.21 6.45
N GLY A 127 -14.87 0.50 5.28
CA GLY A 127 -15.65 0.56 4.07
C GLY A 127 -14.78 0.67 2.85
N ILE A 128 -15.42 0.40 1.72
CA ILE A 128 -14.80 0.49 0.40
C ILE A 128 -15.68 1.30 -0.54
N LYS A 129 -15.04 1.99 -1.48
CA LYS A 129 -15.69 2.74 -2.57
C LYS A 129 -14.89 2.55 -3.85
N LEU A 130 -15.58 2.41 -4.98
CA LEU A 130 -14.91 2.50 -6.29
C LEU A 130 -14.49 3.95 -6.54
N VAL A 131 -13.34 4.11 -7.19
CA VAL A 131 -12.78 5.41 -7.59
C VAL A 131 -12.48 5.36 -9.07
N ASN A 132 -12.98 6.31 -9.86
CA ASN A 132 -12.66 6.45 -11.26
C ASN A 132 -11.56 7.52 -11.46
N ALA A 133 -10.41 7.11 -11.97
CA ALA A 133 -9.30 7.99 -12.30
C ALA A 133 -8.52 7.46 -13.50
N PHE A 134 -8.11 8.34 -14.42
CA PHE A 134 -7.28 7.97 -15.58
C PHE A 134 -7.87 6.84 -16.45
N SER A 135 -9.19 6.81 -16.61
CA SER A 135 -9.94 5.74 -17.30
C SER A 135 -9.68 4.34 -16.72
N LYS A 136 -9.48 4.28 -15.40
CA LYS A 136 -9.29 3.05 -14.62
C LYS A 136 -10.09 3.14 -13.33
N HIS A 137 -10.46 1.98 -12.80
CA HIS A 137 -11.03 1.88 -11.46
C HIS A 137 -9.95 1.55 -10.43
N PHE A 138 -10.04 2.22 -9.30
CA PHE A 138 -9.31 1.93 -8.07
C PHE A 138 -10.32 1.65 -6.97
N LEU A 139 -9.86 1.12 -5.84
CA LEU A 139 -10.65 0.97 -4.63
C LEU A 139 -10.13 1.91 -3.55
N PHE A 140 -10.96 2.83 -3.09
CA PHE A 140 -10.75 3.50 -1.82
C PHE A 140 -11.12 2.53 -0.70
N TYR A 141 -10.18 2.29 0.21
CA TYR A 141 -10.37 1.46 1.39
C TYR A 141 -10.02 2.25 2.64
N TYR A 142 -10.91 2.23 3.63
CA TYR A 142 -10.62 2.74 4.96
C TYR A 142 -11.00 1.72 6.03
N VAL A 143 -10.26 1.73 7.13
CA VAL A 143 -10.59 0.96 8.34
C VAL A 143 -10.07 1.66 9.59
N SER A 144 -10.87 1.65 10.66
CA SER A 144 -10.47 2.05 12.00
C SER A 144 -10.25 0.82 12.87
N ASN A 145 -9.14 0.79 13.60
CA ASN A 145 -8.79 -0.27 14.52
C ASN A 145 -8.78 0.28 15.95
N VAL A 146 -9.80 -0.10 16.73
CA VAL A 146 -9.96 0.37 18.12
C VAL A 146 -8.83 -0.12 19.02
N SER A 147 -8.35 -1.35 18.81
CA SER A 147 -7.26 -1.93 19.62
C SER A 147 -5.93 -1.23 19.35
N ALA A 148 -5.64 -0.91 18.08
CA ALA A 148 -4.45 -0.16 17.70
C ALA A 148 -4.58 1.36 17.94
N LYS A 149 -5.81 1.87 18.13
CA LYS A 149 -6.14 3.30 18.17
C LYS A 149 -5.66 4.06 16.92
N MET A 150 -5.75 3.40 15.76
CA MET A 150 -5.32 3.91 14.46
C MET A 150 -6.41 3.74 13.41
N ALA A 151 -6.48 4.67 12.47
CA ALA A 151 -7.25 4.54 11.23
C ALA A 151 -6.30 4.50 10.04
N TYR A 152 -6.63 3.69 9.05
CA TYR A 152 -5.83 3.45 7.86
C TYR A 152 -6.63 3.75 6.60
N PHE A 153 -5.97 4.31 5.59
CA PHE A 153 -6.55 4.60 4.29
C PHE A 153 -5.62 4.20 3.17
N MET A 154 -6.18 3.57 2.14
CA MET A 154 -5.46 3.11 0.97
C MET A 154 -6.26 3.38 -0.30
N ILE A 155 -5.55 3.67 -1.38
CA ILE A 155 -6.07 3.55 -2.74
C ILE A 155 -5.44 2.31 -3.37
N ILE A 156 -6.28 1.32 -3.67
CA ILE A 156 -5.86 0.02 -4.18
C ILE A 156 -6.10 -0.04 -5.69
N TYR A 157 -5.07 -0.45 -6.43
CA TYR A 157 -5.10 -0.71 -7.86
C TYR A 157 -5.33 -2.20 -8.14
N PHE A 158 -6.23 -2.52 -9.07
CA PHE A 158 -6.45 -3.91 -9.52
C PHE A 158 -5.40 -4.30 -10.56
N GLY A 159 -4.37 -5.04 -10.18
CA GLY A 159 -3.35 -5.50 -11.12
C GLY A 159 -1.98 -5.79 -10.53
N ARG A 160 -0.94 -5.36 -11.24
CA ARG A 160 0.48 -5.54 -10.89
C ARG A 160 0.96 -4.43 -9.97
N ARG A 161 1.97 -4.71 -9.13
CA ARG A 161 2.58 -3.71 -8.23
C ARG A 161 3.23 -2.59 -9.02
N GLU A 162 3.93 -2.92 -10.10
CA GLU A 162 4.57 -1.92 -10.97
C GLU A 162 3.57 -0.94 -11.61
N ASP A 163 2.34 -1.40 -11.90
CA ASP A 163 1.30 -0.54 -12.44
C ASP A 163 0.71 0.35 -11.33
N ALA A 164 0.51 -0.20 -10.13
CA ALA A 164 0.06 0.56 -8.96
C ALA A 164 1.05 1.69 -8.60
N TYR A 165 2.36 1.43 -8.64
CA TYR A 165 3.41 2.42 -8.33
C TYR A 165 3.49 3.59 -9.31
N GLN A 166 2.86 3.49 -10.48
CA GLN A 166 2.71 4.64 -11.39
C GLN A 166 1.71 5.68 -10.85
N TYR A 167 0.97 5.34 -9.80
CA TYR A 167 -0.02 6.20 -9.18
C TYR A 167 0.32 6.45 -7.71
N TYR A 168 -0.12 7.61 -7.24
CA TYR A 168 -0.07 8.01 -5.85
C TYR A 168 -1.33 8.80 -5.53
N TYR A 169 -1.63 8.98 -4.25
CA TYR A 169 -2.74 9.78 -3.81
C TYR A 169 -2.31 10.79 -2.77
N GLU A 170 -2.89 11.98 -2.86
CA GLU A 170 -2.83 12.98 -1.80
C GLU A 170 -4.08 12.81 -0.95
N PHE A 171 -3.92 12.62 0.35
CA PHE A 171 -5.05 12.48 1.29
C PHE A 171 -5.01 13.59 2.32
N ASP A 172 -6.06 14.40 2.36
CA ASP A 172 -6.20 15.53 3.26
C ASP A 172 -7.33 15.26 4.26
N ILE A 173 -7.06 15.53 5.54
CA ILE A 173 -8.08 15.68 6.58
C ILE A 173 -8.05 17.14 7.01
N ARG A 174 -9.20 17.82 6.93
CA ARG A 174 -9.30 19.27 7.19
C ARG A 174 -10.42 19.56 8.16
N SER A 175 -10.29 20.61 8.96
CA SER A 175 -11.43 21.09 9.72
C SER A 175 -12.54 21.55 8.78
N LYS A 176 -13.80 21.41 9.21
CA LYS A 176 -14.95 21.97 8.49
C LYS A 176 -15.09 23.47 8.76
N ASP A 177 -14.60 23.94 9.90
CA ASP A 177 -14.58 25.36 10.21
C ASP A 177 -13.53 26.04 9.34
N GLU A 178 -13.96 26.91 8.42
CA GLU A 178 -13.07 27.65 7.52
C GLU A 178 -12.08 28.55 8.27
N LYS A 179 -12.38 28.89 9.53
CA LYS A 179 -11.47 29.65 10.41
C LYS A 179 -10.41 28.75 11.05
N ASP A 180 -10.66 27.45 11.12
CA ASP A 180 -9.72 26.48 11.65
C ASP A 180 -8.76 26.01 10.55
N LEU A 181 -7.54 26.54 10.62
CA LEU A 181 -6.46 26.25 9.68
C LEU A 181 -5.89 24.84 9.83
N ARG A 182 -6.35 24.07 10.82
CA ARG A 182 -5.85 22.73 11.09
C ARG A 182 -6.13 21.79 9.91
N ARG A 183 -5.06 21.22 9.37
CA ARG A 183 -5.12 20.19 8.33
C ARG A 183 -3.98 19.20 8.49
N ILE A 184 -4.21 17.97 8.06
CA ILE A 184 -3.14 17.00 7.82
C ILE A 184 -3.23 16.60 6.35
N LYS A 185 -2.06 16.45 5.73
CA LYS A 185 -1.93 15.98 4.36
C LYS A 185 -0.92 14.85 4.32
N PHE A 186 -1.29 13.78 3.64
CA PHE A 186 -0.43 12.65 3.32
C PHE A 186 -0.26 12.54 1.81
N VAL A 187 0.85 11.95 1.39
CA VAL A 187 1.12 11.61 0.00
C VAL A 187 1.67 10.20 0.00
N GLU A 188 0.91 9.26 -0.55
CA GLU A 188 1.22 7.83 -0.50
C GLU A 188 1.06 7.19 -1.87
N HIS A 189 1.84 6.14 -2.15
CA HIS A 189 1.66 5.36 -3.37
C HIS A 189 0.37 4.54 -3.32
N CYS A 190 -0.26 4.36 -4.48
CA CYS A 190 -1.29 3.34 -4.59
C CYS A 190 -0.68 1.95 -4.38
N VAL A 191 -1.43 1.07 -3.73
CA VAL A 191 -1.01 -0.32 -3.47
C VAL A 191 -1.72 -1.25 -4.45
N ALA A 192 -1.16 -2.43 -4.74
CA ALA A 192 -1.81 -3.40 -5.60
C ALA A 192 -2.78 -4.30 -4.81
N ASP A 193 -3.81 -4.82 -5.47
CA ASP A 193 -4.76 -5.75 -4.89
C ASP A 193 -4.12 -7.08 -4.44
N CYS A 194 -2.95 -7.42 -5.00
CA CYS A 194 -2.13 -8.57 -4.60
C CYS A 194 -1.24 -8.32 -3.37
N ASP A 195 -1.14 -7.08 -2.88
CA ASP A 195 -0.33 -6.78 -1.70
C ASP A 195 -0.87 -7.42 -0.42
N ASN A 196 0.04 -7.57 0.54
CA ASN A 196 -0.30 -7.86 1.92
C ASN A 196 -0.73 -6.57 2.62
N LEU A 197 -1.99 -6.20 2.45
CA LEU A 197 -2.56 -4.95 2.98
C LEU A 197 -2.50 -4.87 4.51
N ALA A 198 -2.58 -6.01 5.21
CA ALA A 198 -2.40 -6.05 6.66
C ALA A 198 -0.97 -5.69 7.07
N ALA A 199 0.04 -6.21 6.36
CA ALA A 199 1.43 -5.82 6.58
C ALA A 199 1.68 -4.34 6.22
N ASN A 200 1.04 -3.83 5.17
CA ASN A 200 1.13 -2.40 4.82
C ASN A 200 0.57 -1.52 5.95
N MET A 201 -0.56 -1.89 6.57
CA MET A 201 -1.09 -1.17 7.73
C MET A 201 -0.18 -1.29 8.95
N ALA A 202 0.33 -2.49 9.26
CA ALA A 202 1.20 -2.72 10.41
C ALA A 202 2.54 -1.96 10.31
N GLN A 203 3.05 -1.76 9.09
CA GLN A 203 4.26 -1.00 8.80
C GLN A 203 4.00 0.47 8.48
N GLU A 204 2.75 0.92 8.59
CA GLU A 204 2.33 2.28 8.23
C GLU A 204 2.75 2.71 6.81
N LYS A 205 2.80 1.76 5.86
CA LYS A 205 3.03 1.99 4.42
C LYS A 205 1.74 2.38 3.70
N CYS A 206 1.01 3.31 4.31
CA CYS A 206 -0.24 3.89 3.86
C CYS A 206 -0.57 5.06 4.78
N VAL A 207 -1.66 5.77 4.51
CA VAL A 207 -2.11 6.82 5.43
C VAL A 207 -2.56 6.17 6.74
N ALA A 208 -1.81 6.40 7.81
CA ALA A 208 -2.08 5.92 9.15
C ALA A 208 -2.25 7.12 10.10
N VAL A 209 -3.40 7.23 10.76
CA VAL A 209 -3.74 8.38 11.61
C VAL A 209 -4.24 7.89 12.95
N SER A 210 -3.63 8.37 14.04
CA SER A 210 -4.09 8.01 15.38
C SER A 210 -5.49 8.57 15.66
N PHE A 211 -6.25 7.84 16.49
CA PHE A 211 -7.57 8.30 16.94
C PHE A 211 -7.48 9.64 17.65
N LYS A 212 -6.42 9.85 18.45
CA LYS A 212 -6.16 11.14 19.12
C LYS A 212 -6.11 12.29 18.12
N MET A 213 -5.45 12.09 16.98
CA MET A 213 -5.36 13.09 15.92
C MET A 213 -6.72 13.28 15.22
N LEU A 214 -7.42 12.19 14.88
CA LEU A 214 -8.72 12.27 14.21
C LEU A 214 -9.79 13.01 15.01
N LYS A 215 -9.81 12.89 16.35
CA LYS A 215 -10.77 13.62 17.20
C LYS A 215 -10.82 15.12 16.92
N HIS A 216 -9.69 15.71 16.55
CA HIS A 216 -9.59 17.13 16.25
C HIS A 216 -10.33 17.56 14.97
N TYR A 217 -10.79 16.60 14.17
CA TYR A 217 -11.50 16.82 12.91
C TYR A 217 -12.91 16.24 12.94
N LEU A 218 -13.35 15.71 14.10
CA LEU A 218 -14.63 15.04 14.25
C LEU A 218 -15.78 16.05 14.22
N HIS A 219 -16.71 15.84 13.30
CA HIS A 219 -17.94 16.62 13.18
C HIS A 219 -19.11 15.65 13.00
N ASP A 220 -20.07 15.66 13.92
CA ASP A 220 -21.25 14.79 13.93
C ASP A 220 -20.94 13.30 13.70
N GLY A 221 -19.91 12.79 14.40
CA GLY A 221 -19.50 11.38 14.28
C GLY A 221 -18.80 11.03 12.96
N LYS A 222 -18.45 12.02 12.15
CA LYS A 222 -17.78 11.84 10.85
C LYS A 222 -16.52 12.69 10.75
N ILE A 223 -15.54 12.21 10.00
CA ILE A 223 -14.33 12.94 9.67
C ILE A 223 -14.42 13.38 8.20
N PRO A 224 -14.36 14.68 7.91
CA PRO A 224 -14.26 15.17 6.54
C PRO A 224 -12.88 14.83 5.99
N PHE A 225 -12.85 14.36 4.75
CA PHE A 225 -11.61 14.12 4.04
C PHE A 225 -11.72 14.55 2.59
N ARG A 226 -10.55 14.73 2.00
CA ARG A 226 -10.39 14.90 0.57
C ARG A 226 -9.28 13.99 0.08
N PHE A 227 -9.43 13.42 -1.10
CA PHE A 227 -8.29 12.81 -1.78
C PHE A 227 -8.20 13.20 -3.25
N ILE A 228 -6.98 13.07 -3.78
CA ILE A 228 -6.69 13.22 -5.21
C ILE A 228 -5.81 12.06 -5.66
N VAL A 229 -6.24 11.27 -6.63
CA VAL A 229 -5.39 10.26 -7.29
C VAL A 229 -4.60 10.93 -8.41
N LYS A 230 -3.28 10.74 -8.43
CA LYS A 230 -2.33 11.34 -9.36
C LYS A 230 -1.44 10.28 -9.98
N LYS A 231 -0.87 10.60 -11.15
CA LYS A 231 0.15 9.79 -11.81
C LYS A 231 1.54 10.34 -11.46
N VAL A 232 2.50 9.46 -11.20
CA VAL A 232 3.90 9.83 -11.05
C VAL A 232 4.38 10.41 -12.39
N GLY A 233 4.82 11.67 -12.39
CA GLY A 233 5.36 12.31 -13.59
C GLY A 233 6.59 11.55 -14.09
N LYS A 234 6.75 11.41 -15.41
CA LYS A 234 8.03 10.98 -15.96
C LYS A 234 9.05 12.05 -15.56
N ARG A 235 10.13 11.68 -14.86
CA ARG A 235 11.31 12.55 -14.76
C ARG A 235 11.76 12.81 -16.19
N THR A 236 11.49 14.00 -16.72
CA THR A 236 12.21 14.48 -17.89
C THR A 236 13.66 14.62 -17.42
N SER A 237 14.53 13.72 -17.87
CA SER A 237 15.96 13.99 -17.84
C SER A 237 16.17 15.22 -18.72
N SER A 238 16.23 16.39 -18.11
CA SER A 238 16.75 17.58 -18.77
C SER A 238 18.22 17.31 -19.07
N SER A 239 18.50 16.81 -20.27
CA SER A 239 19.78 17.00 -20.91
C SER A 239 20.05 18.50 -20.93
N ARG A 240 21.12 18.88 -20.23
CA ARG A 240 21.76 20.19 -20.39
C ARG A 240 22.25 20.26 -21.83
N GLU A 241 21.76 21.22 -22.58
CA GLU A 241 22.48 21.86 -23.68
C GLU A 241 22.93 23.23 -23.21
#